data_AF-A0A2T9X278-F1
#
_entry.id   AF-A0A2T9X278-F1
#
_cell.length_a   1.000
_cell.length_b   1.000
_cell.length_c   1.000
_cell.angle_alpha   90.00
_cell.angle_beta   90.00
_cell.angle_gamma   90.00
#
_symmetry.space_group_name_H-M   'P 1'
#
loop_
_entity.id
_entity.type
_entity.pdbx_description
1 polymer ?
#
loop_
_entity_poly.entity_id
_entity_poly.type
_entity_poly.pdbx_seq_one_letter_code
_entity_poly.pdbx_strand_id
1 'polypeptide(L)'
;MNDKVLFVFMTGRENFAKLLANIGMATKMKTADPQLTVELIFLTPAVETLNKRQVMFKPVLEAIKEAKKAGIKIVACEVAMANVGLQKEDIEDGLVDEFAPVGGLYVLQKIKEGYEVLTI
;
A
#
# COMPACT_ATOMS: atom_id res chain seq x y z
N MET A 1 7.13 -21.20 7.46
CA MET A 1 6.23 -20.33 6.66
C MET A 1 7.09 -19.21 6.11
N ASN A 2 6.71 -18.58 5.00
CA ASN A 2 7.35 -17.34 4.60
C ASN A 2 6.81 -16.24 5.51
N ASP A 3 7.69 -15.66 6.35
CA ASP A 3 7.31 -14.66 7.35
C ASP A 3 7.29 -13.24 6.74
N LYS A 4 7.09 -13.15 5.42
CA LYS A 4 7.10 -11.90 4.65
C LYS A 4 5.98 -11.91 3.61
N VAL A 5 5.11 -10.91 3.65
CA VAL A 5 3.96 -10.79 2.75
C VAL A 5 3.92 -9.39 2.15
N LEU A 6 3.73 -9.32 0.84
CA LEU A 6 3.53 -8.09 0.09
C LEU A 6 2.12 -8.06 -0.47
N PHE A 7 1.33 -7.08 -0.06
CA PHE A 7 0.04 -6.79 -0.67
C PHE A 7 0.25 -5.81 -1.83
N VAL A 8 -0.16 -6.22 -3.02
CA VAL A 8 -0.07 -5.40 -4.23
C VAL A 8 -1.47 -4.90 -4.57
N PHE A 9 -1.71 -3.62 -4.32
CA PHE A 9 -2.96 -2.95 -4.67
C PHE A 9 -2.87 -2.37 -6.06
N MET A 10 -3.69 -2.90 -6.97
CA MET A 10 -3.85 -2.32 -8.31
C MET A 10 -5.19 -1.60 -8.45
N THR A 11 -6.17 -1.97 -7.63
CA THR A 11 -7.52 -1.44 -7.66
C THR A 11 -7.65 -0.15 -6.84
N GLY A 12 -8.17 0.91 -7.45
CA GLY A 12 -8.36 2.23 -6.83
C GLY A 12 -9.82 2.54 -6.51
N ARG A 13 -10.25 3.75 -6.88
CA ARG A 13 -11.58 4.32 -6.59
C ARG A 13 -12.75 3.47 -7.08
N GLU A 14 -12.53 2.62 -8.08
CA GLU A 14 -13.51 1.73 -8.67
C GLU A 14 -13.96 0.62 -7.69
N ASN A 15 -13.18 0.30 -6.66
CA ASN A 15 -13.56 -0.70 -5.66
C ASN A 15 -12.96 -0.42 -4.27
N PHE A 16 -13.43 0.65 -3.63
CA PHE A 16 -13.01 0.99 -2.26
C PHE A 16 -13.26 -0.10 -1.23
N ALA A 17 -14.38 -0.81 -1.34
CA ALA A 17 -14.73 -1.86 -0.39
C ALA A 17 -13.66 -2.96 -0.39
N LYS A 18 -13.21 -3.38 -1.57
CA LYS A 18 -12.12 -4.35 -1.73
C LYS A 18 -10.80 -3.81 -1.18
N LEU A 19 -10.44 -2.56 -1.51
CA LEU A 19 -9.20 -1.96 -1.02
C LEU A 19 -9.18 -1.90 0.52
N LEU A 20 -10.22 -1.35 1.14
CA LEU A 20 -10.35 -1.26 2.59
C LEU A 20 -10.32 -2.63 3.28
N ALA A 21 -11.04 -3.61 2.73
CA ALA A 21 -11.06 -4.96 3.29
C ALA A 21 -9.66 -5.58 3.29
N ASN A 22 -8.88 -5.38 2.23
CA ASN A 22 -7.53 -5.95 2.12
C ASN A 22 -6.48 -5.20 2.95
N ILE A 23 -6.58 -3.88 3.09
CA ILE A 23 -5.78 -3.14 4.08
C ILE A 23 -6.11 -3.66 5.49
N GLY A 24 -7.39 -3.83 5.81
CA GLY A 24 -7.83 -4.41 7.09
C GLY A 24 -7.32 -5.82 7.33
N MET A 25 -7.32 -6.67 6.29
CA MET A 25 -6.76 -8.02 6.34
C MET A 25 -5.26 -8.00 6.63
N ALA A 26 -4.49 -7.17 5.92
CA ALA A 26 -3.05 -7.01 6.15
C ALA A 26 -2.76 -6.58 7.59
N THR A 27 -3.50 -5.58 8.09
CA THR A 27 -3.42 -5.13 9.49
C THR A 27 -3.72 -6.27 10.46
N LYS A 28 -4.79 -7.05 10.21
CA LYS A 28 -5.13 -8.19 11.07
C LYS A 28 -4.06 -9.27 11.07
N MET A 29 -3.50 -9.61 9.90
CA MET A 29 -2.39 -10.57 9.80
C MET A 29 -1.19 -10.12 10.64
N LYS A 30 -0.75 -8.86 10.49
CA LYS A 30 0.36 -8.30 11.26
C LYS A 30 0.08 -8.27 12.77
N THR A 31 -1.16 -7.98 13.18
CA THR A 31 -1.52 -7.95 14.61
C THR A 31 -1.63 -9.34 15.23
N ALA A 32 -2.02 -10.35 14.44
CA ALA A 32 -2.14 -11.73 14.89
C ALA A 32 -0.77 -12.43 14.97
N ASP A 33 0.15 -12.06 14.08
CA ASP A 33 1.54 -12.51 14.10
C ASP A 33 2.49 -11.30 14.04
N PRO A 34 2.96 -10.80 15.20
CA PRO A 34 3.87 -9.66 15.24
C PRO A 34 5.21 -9.89 14.54
N GLN A 35 5.64 -11.15 14.35
CA GLN A 35 6.89 -11.47 13.66
C GLN A 35 6.74 -11.41 12.13
N LEU A 36 5.51 -11.51 11.62
CA LEU A 36 5.21 -11.38 10.20
C LEU A 36 5.62 -10.01 9.68
N THR A 37 6.42 -9.97 8.63
CA THR A 37 6.71 -8.74 7.89
C THR A 37 5.62 -8.51 6.86
N VAL A 38 4.97 -7.35 6.91
CA VAL A 38 3.90 -6.99 5.97
C VAL A 38 4.23 -5.66 5.32
N GLU A 39 4.18 -5.63 3.99
CA GLU A 39 4.32 -4.42 3.18
C GLU A 39 3.08 -4.25 2.29
N LEU A 40 2.66 -3.00 2.08
CA LEU A 40 1.62 -2.61 1.15
C LEU A 40 2.24 -1.80 0.02
N ILE A 41 2.06 -2.20 -1.23
CA ILE A 41 2.42 -1.38 -2.38
C ILE A 41 1.20 -0.96 -3.18
N PHE A 42 1.09 0.35 -3.41
CA PHE A 42 0.05 0.97 -4.24
C PHE A 42 0.59 1.18 -5.65
N LEU A 43 -0.03 0.51 -6.62
CA LEU A 43 0.28 0.56 -8.05
C LEU A 43 -0.94 1.06 -8.85
N THR A 44 -0.72 1.38 -10.12
CA THR A 44 -1.80 1.65 -11.10
C THR A 44 -2.83 2.67 -10.54
N PRO A 45 -4.18 2.60 -10.68
CA PRO A 45 -5.03 3.64 -10.09
C PRO A 45 -5.09 3.61 -8.55
N ALA A 46 -4.55 2.60 -7.87
CA ALA A 46 -4.58 2.55 -6.41
C ALA A 46 -3.79 3.71 -5.76
N VAL A 47 -2.75 4.23 -6.41
CA VAL A 47 -2.00 5.39 -5.89
C VAL A 47 -2.87 6.64 -5.73
N GLU A 48 -3.95 6.79 -6.50
CA GLU A 48 -4.87 7.93 -6.36
C GLU A 48 -5.42 8.03 -4.94
N THR A 49 -5.67 6.88 -4.31
CA THR A 49 -6.25 6.78 -2.97
C THR A 49 -5.34 7.32 -1.85
N LEU A 50 -4.09 7.64 -2.17
CA LEU A 50 -3.14 8.28 -1.26
C LEU A 50 -3.28 9.82 -1.24
N ASN A 51 -4.12 10.40 -2.09
CA ASN A 51 -4.28 11.84 -2.22
C ASN A 51 -5.07 12.44 -1.04
N LYS A 52 -4.40 13.22 -0.20
CA LYS A 52 -4.97 13.89 0.98
C LYS A 52 -5.98 14.99 0.65
N ARG A 53 -5.97 15.51 -0.58
CA ARG A 53 -6.87 16.58 -1.01
C ARG A 53 -8.27 16.06 -1.36
N GLN A 54 -8.41 14.76 -1.59
CA GLN A 54 -9.70 14.16 -1.97
C GLN A 54 -10.40 13.56 -0.76
N VAL A 55 -11.47 14.22 -0.29
CA VAL A 55 -12.26 13.82 0.89
C VAL A 55 -12.76 12.38 0.79
N MET A 56 -13.07 11.90 -0.42
CA MET A 56 -13.54 10.53 -0.64
C MET A 56 -12.53 9.45 -0.25
N PHE A 57 -11.22 9.76 -0.26
CA PHE A 57 -10.17 8.83 0.13
C PHE A 57 -9.89 8.78 1.62
N LYS A 58 -10.50 9.67 2.41
CA LYS A 58 -10.30 9.74 3.87
C LYS A 58 -10.41 8.36 4.56
N PRO A 59 -11.41 7.49 4.28
CA PRO A 59 -11.47 6.17 4.90
C PRO A 59 -10.25 5.29 4.60
N VAL A 60 -9.71 5.37 3.37
CA VAL A 60 -8.51 4.61 2.97
C VAL A 60 -7.28 5.16 3.68
N LEU A 61 -7.13 6.49 3.75
CA LEU A 61 -6.03 7.14 4.45
C LEU A 61 -6.02 6.76 5.95
N GLU A 62 -7.17 6.76 6.61
CA GLU A 62 -7.28 6.31 8.00
C GLU A 62 -6.93 4.82 8.16
N ALA A 63 -7.39 3.96 7.25
CA ALA A 63 -7.02 2.54 7.27
C ALA A 63 -5.50 2.33 7.11
N ILE A 64 -4.84 3.11 6.25
CA ILE A 64 -3.38 3.09 6.07
C ILE A 64 -2.68 3.55 7.36
N LYS A 65 -3.16 4.63 8.01
CA LYS A 65 -2.58 5.09 9.29
C LYS A 65 -2.67 4.02 10.37
N GLU A 66 -3.78 3.29 10.46
CA GLU A 66 -3.90 2.15 11.37
C GLU A 66 -2.96 1.01 11.00
N ALA A 67 -2.80 0.70 9.71
CA ALA A 67 -1.81 -0.29 9.25
C ALA A 67 -0.39 0.11 9.65
N LYS A 68 -0.01 1.39 9.50
CA LYS A 68 1.29 1.91 9.95
C LYS A 68 1.50 1.76 11.44
N LYS A 69 0.49 2.04 12.27
CA LYS A 69 0.58 1.84 13.73
C LYS A 69 0.85 0.37 14.09
N ALA A 70 0.42 -0.58 13.26
CA ALA A 70 0.74 -1.99 13.40
C ALA A 70 2.15 -2.39 12.88
N GLY A 71 2.94 -1.43 12.38
CA GLY A 71 4.28 -1.66 11.85
C GLY A 71 4.30 -2.16 10.40
N ILE A 72 3.24 -1.89 9.64
CA ILE A 72 3.17 -2.20 8.21
C ILE A 72 3.82 -1.09 7.40
N LYS A 73 4.72 -1.46 6.49
CA LYS A 73 5.39 -0.52 5.58
C LYS A 73 4.50 -0.18 4.39
N ILE A 74 4.43 1.10 4.05
CA ILE A 74 3.60 1.63 2.96
C ILE A 74 4.49 2.12 1.83
N VAL A 75 4.24 1.64 0.62
CA VAL A 75 5.02 1.95 -0.59
C VAL A 75 4.13 2.47 -1.70
N ALA A 76 4.59 3.52 -2.38
CA ALA A 76 3.91 4.11 -3.53
C ALA A 76 4.79 4.06 -4.78
N CYS A 77 4.20 3.72 -5.93
CA CYS A 77 4.90 3.71 -7.22
C CYS A 77 4.92 5.11 -7.87
N GLU A 78 6.11 5.68 -8.06
CA GLU A 78 6.27 7.04 -8.60
C GLU A 78 5.78 7.15 -10.06
N VAL A 79 6.04 6.14 -10.90
CA VAL A 79 5.50 6.12 -12.27
C VAL A 79 3.98 6.09 -12.26
N ALA A 80 3.35 5.34 -11.35
CA ALA A 80 1.89 5.31 -11.24
C ALA A 80 1.35 6.66 -10.75
N MET A 81 2.02 7.30 -9.77
CA MET A 81 1.68 8.64 -9.31
C MET A 81 1.72 9.67 -10.43
N ALA A 82 2.79 9.66 -11.24
CA ALA A 82 2.94 10.56 -12.39
C ALA A 82 1.80 10.38 -13.41
N ASN A 83 1.39 9.14 -13.67
CA ASN A 83 0.31 8.83 -14.62
C ASN A 83 -1.06 9.38 -14.18
N VAL A 84 -1.29 9.57 -12.88
CA VAL A 84 -2.53 10.12 -12.34
C VAL A 84 -2.39 11.57 -11.87
N GLY A 85 -1.25 12.21 -12.16
CA GLY A 85 -0.96 13.59 -11.79
C GLY A 85 -0.79 13.82 -10.28
N LEU A 86 -0.50 12.77 -9.51
CA LEU A 86 -0.29 12.85 -8.07
C LEU A 86 1.16 13.21 -7.75
N GLN A 87 1.37 14.26 -6.94
CA GLN A 87 2.69 14.65 -6.46
C GLN A 87 2.89 14.20 -5.00
N LYS A 88 4.14 14.19 -4.52
CA LYS A 88 4.45 13.78 -3.14
C LYS A 88 3.81 14.71 -2.11
N GLU A 89 3.67 16.00 -2.44
CA GLU A 89 3.04 17.01 -1.59
C GLU A 89 1.52 16.82 -1.46
N ASP A 90 0.91 16.01 -2.33
CA ASP A 90 -0.49 15.62 -2.25
C ASP A 90 -0.72 14.45 -1.29
N ILE A 91 0.35 13.84 -0.76
CA ILE A 91 0.29 12.75 0.22
C ILE A 91 0.53 13.33 1.62
N GLU A 92 -0.09 12.74 2.64
CA GLU A 92 0.16 13.14 4.03
C GLU A 92 1.59 12.80 4.45
N ASP A 93 2.24 13.72 5.19
CA ASP A 93 3.61 13.52 5.64
C ASP A 93 3.71 12.27 6.51
N GLY A 94 4.68 11.41 6.19
CA GLY A 94 4.88 10.14 6.88
C GLY A 94 3.87 9.06 6.54
N LEU A 95 2.91 9.25 5.62
CA LEU A 95 1.98 8.19 5.20
C LEU A 95 2.69 7.11 4.38
N VAL A 96 3.59 7.51 3.47
CA VAL A 96 4.38 6.60 2.64
C VAL A 96 5.80 6.50 3.20
N ASP A 97 6.28 5.28 3.40
CA ASP A 97 7.63 4.99 3.91
C ASP A 97 8.66 4.92 2.77
N GLU A 98 8.22 4.51 1.57
CA GLU A 98 9.10 4.39 0.40
C GLU A 98 8.37 4.76 -0.90
N PHE A 99 9.03 5.57 -1.71
CA PHE A 99 8.58 5.87 -3.07
C PHE A 99 9.41 5.02 -4.05
N ALA A 100 8.81 3.97 -4.58
CA ALA A 100 9.45 3.08 -5.54
C ALA A 100 9.41 3.72 -6.94
N PRO A 101 10.54 3.97 -7.61
CA PRO A 101 10.55 4.58 -8.94
C PRO A 101 9.72 3.78 -9.96
N VAL A 102 9.87 2.45 -9.94
CA VAL A 102 9.09 1.52 -10.76
C VAL A 102 8.55 0.40 -9.86
N GLY A 103 7.26 0.45 -9.55
CA GLY A 103 6.63 -0.49 -8.63
C GLY A 103 6.72 -1.96 -9.06
N GLY A 104 6.73 -2.25 -10.37
CA GLY A 104 6.95 -3.61 -10.86
C GLY A 104 8.33 -4.17 -10.50
N LEU A 105 9.38 -3.34 -10.55
CA LEU A 105 10.72 -3.75 -10.13
C LEU A 105 10.79 -3.97 -8.61
N TYR A 106 10.06 -3.16 -7.84
CA TYR A 106 9.91 -3.36 -6.40
C TYR A 106 9.31 -4.74 -6.07
N VAL A 107 8.18 -5.07 -6.71
CA VAL A 107 7.52 -6.37 -6.52
C VAL A 107 8.46 -7.53 -6.90
N LEU A 108 9.16 -7.43 -8.04
CA LEU A 108 10.13 -8.44 -8.46
C LEU A 108 11.28 -8.61 -7.46
N GLN A 109 11.76 -7.52 -6.87
CA GLN A 109 12.78 -7.58 -5.82
C GLN A 109 12.24 -8.27 -4.57
N LYS A 110 11.02 -7.95 -4.14
CA LYS A 110 10.39 -8.57 -2.96
C LYS A 110 10.18 -10.06 -3.11
N ILE A 111 9.77 -10.51 -4.30
CA ILE A 111 9.71 -11.95 -4.61
C ILE A 111 11.09 -12.61 -4.39
N LYS A 112 12.18 -11.98 -4.87
CA LYS A 112 13.55 -12.49 -4.66
C LYS A 112 13.99 -12.46 -3.20
N GLU A 113 13.46 -11.54 -2.39
CA GLU A 113 13.68 -11.45 -0.93
C GLU A 113 12.85 -12.47 -0.12
N GLY A 114 12.05 -13.30 -0.79
CA GLY A 114 11.23 -14.35 -0.19
C GLY A 114 9.85 -13.89 0.27
N TYR A 115 9.32 -12.79 -0.27
CA TYR A 115 7.95 -12.35 0.02
C TYR A 115 6.93 -13.22 -0.73
N GLU A 116 5.89 -13.64 -0.02
CA GLU A 116 4.64 -14.07 -0.65
C GLU A 116 3.89 -12.83 -1.14
N VAL A 117 3.44 -12.85 -2.39
CA VAL A 117 2.78 -11.71 -3.03
C VAL A 117 1.28 -11.97 -3.17
N LEU A 118 0.48 -11.09 -2.59
CA LEU A 118 -0.99 -11.12 -2.68
C LEU A 118 -1.46 -9.97 -3.57
N THR A 119 -1.94 -10.28 -4.77
CA THR A 119 -2.43 -9.28 -5.73
C THR A 119 -3.92 -9.03 -5.56
N ILE A 120 -4.31 -7.77 -5.38
CA ILE A 120 -5.67 -7.32 -5.06
C ILE A 120 -6.20 -6.31 -6.09
#